data_AF-A0A973FRL0-F1
#
_entry.id   AF-A0A973FRL0-F1
#
_cell.length_a   1.000
_cell.length_b   1.000
_cell.length_c   1.000
_cell.angle_alpha   90.00
_cell.angle_beta   90.00
_cell.angle_gamma   90.00
#
_symmetry.space_group_name_H-M   'P 1'
#
loop_
_entity.id
_entity.type
_entity.pdbx_description
1 polymer ?
#
loop_
_entity_poly.entity_id
_entity_poly.type
_entity_poly.pdbx_seq_one_letter_code
_entity_poly.pdbx_strand_id
1 'polypeptide(L)'
;MTVASFQGSARQQEVAEEVYRLMTTQGALFAVDAPIRQSLDNLADYLASTYQRNRDEVLAEIDAALTANDTIFTREVSERGVLFVTSRQGAYVPRSTVDTHSFKQRLHEPENPLPIDDISVVVSTSRPAITTVEPVFISDYWQVQAGM
;
A
#
# COMPACT_ATOMS: atom_id res chain seq x y z
N MET A 1 8.37 -16.78 8.09
CA MET A 1 8.10 -16.14 6.78
C MET A 1 9.42 -16.13 6.04
N THR A 2 9.56 -16.94 4.99
CA THR A 2 10.74 -16.96 4.12
C THR A 2 10.73 -15.68 3.29
N VAL A 3 11.65 -14.78 3.59
CA VAL A 3 11.93 -13.59 2.78
C VAL A 3 12.48 -14.07 1.43
N ALA A 4 12.21 -13.33 0.36
CA ALA A 4 12.71 -13.63 -0.98
C ALA A 4 14.21 -14.00 -0.96
N SER A 5 14.62 -14.90 -1.87
CA SER A 5 16.01 -15.32 -2.00
C SER A 5 16.95 -14.11 -2.11
N PHE A 6 17.86 -13.95 -1.16
CA PHE A 6 18.90 -12.93 -1.24
C PHE A 6 19.82 -13.22 -2.43
N GLN A 7 20.23 -12.15 -3.10
CA GLN A 7 21.10 -12.16 -4.27
C GLN A 7 22.55 -11.83 -3.88
N GLY A 8 23.49 -12.14 -4.77
CA GLY A 8 24.93 -11.92 -4.58
C GLY A 8 25.68 -13.19 -4.17
N SER A 9 26.92 -13.02 -3.71
CA SER A 9 27.74 -14.12 -3.18
C SER A 9 27.17 -14.69 -1.89
N ALA A 10 27.56 -15.92 -1.52
CA ALA A 10 27.12 -16.55 -0.28
C ALA A 10 27.31 -15.65 0.95
N ARG A 11 28.45 -14.94 0.99
CA ARG A 11 28.74 -13.99 2.07
C ARG A 11 27.80 -12.77 2.07
N GLN A 12 27.50 -12.22 0.89
CA GLN A 12 26.55 -11.11 0.78
C GLN A 12 25.13 -11.52 1.17
N GLN A 13 24.73 -12.75 0.84
CA GLN A 13 23.43 -13.29 1.23
C GLN A 13 23.32 -13.44 2.76
N GLU A 14 24.36 -13.98 3.42
CA GLU A 14 24.41 -14.08 4.88
C GLU A 14 24.27 -12.72 5.56
N VAL A 15 25.04 -11.73 5.09
CA VAL A 15 25.01 -10.36 5.66
C VAL A 15 23.65 -9.71 5.43
N ALA A 16 23.08 -9.85 4.23
CA ALA A 16 21.77 -9.31 3.92
C ALA A 16 20.66 -9.95 4.78
N GLU A 17 20.71 -11.27 5.00
CA GLU A 17 19.79 -11.97 5.89
C GLU A 17 19.91 -11.47 7.33
N GLU A 18 21.13 -11.32 7.81
CA GLU A 18 21.39 -10.84 9.17
C GLU A 18 20.87 -9.42 9.38
N VAL A 19 21.17 -8.50 8.46
CA VAL A 19 20.66 -7.12 8.50
C VAL A 19 19.14 -7.10 8.43
N TYR A 20 18.53 -7.92 7.56
CA TYR A 20 17.07 -8.02 7.48
C TYR A 20 16.47 -8.47 8.82
N ARG A 21 17.03 -9.50 9.44
CA ARG A 21 16.59 -10.00 10.75
C ARG A 21 16.75 -8.93 11.83
N LEU A 22 17.85 -8.19 11.84
CA LEU A 22 18.07 -7.07 12.76
C LEU A 22 17.01 -5.98 12.58
N MET A 23 16.80 -5.51 11.36
CA MET A 23 15.81 -4.47 11.05
C MET A 23 14.39 -4.92 11.42
N THR A 24 14.00 -6.15 11.06
CA THR A 24 12.66 -6.67 11.37
C THR A 24 12.45 -6.93 12.86
N THR A 25 13.51 -7.26 13.61
CA THR A 25 13.45 -7.37 15.08
C THR A 25 13.24 -5.99 15.71
N GLN A 26 13.97 -4.97 15.23
CA GLN A 26 13.76 -3.59 15.68
C GLN A 26 12.35 -3.08 15.37
N GLY A 27 11.81 -3.42 14.19
CA GLY A 27 10.45 -3.11 13.76
C GLY A 27 9.39 -4.10 14.21
N ALA A 28 9.63 -4.94 15.22
CA ALA A 28 8.71 -6.05 15.57
C ALA A 28 7.27 -5.63 15.88
N LEU A 29 7.08 -4.39 16.39
CA LEU A 29 5.77 -3.82 16.70
C LEU A 29 5.18 -2.99 15.56
N PHE A 30 5.91 -2.81 14.46
CA PHE A 30 5.40 -2.07 13.31
C PHE A 30 4.43 -2.93 12.51
N ALA A 31 3.54 -2.26 11.76
CA ALA A 31 2.70 -2.92 10.77
C ALA A 31 3.58 -3.66 9.74
N VAL A 32 3.01 -4.71 9.14
CA VAL A 32 3.76 -5.61 8.25
C VAL A 32 4.37 -4.87 7.05
N ASP A 33 3.67 -3.86 6.55
CA ASP A 33 4.03 -3.01 5.40
C ASP A 33 4.71 -1.69 5.79
N ALA A 34 4.91 -1.43 7.08
CA ALA A 34 5.48 -0.19 7.54
C ALA A 34 6.99 -0.10 7.20
N PRO A 35 7.48 1.10 6.81
CA PRO A 35 8.89 1.29 6.52
C PRO A 35 9.73 1.26 7.79
N ILE A 36 10.72 0.37 7.80
CA ILE A 36 11.78 0.29 8.80
C ILE A 36 13.01 0.92 8.17
N ARG A 37 13.50 2.00 8.77
CA ARG A 37 14.67 2.75 8.27
C ARG A 37 15.84 2.54 9.21
N GLN A 38 17.01 2.25 8.68
CA GLN A 38 18.27 2.23 9.41
C GLN A 38 19.38 2.90 8.60
N SER A 39 20.27 3.63 9.27
CA SER A 39 21.46 4.18 8.64
C SER A 39 22.53 3.10 8.48
N LEU A 40 23.27 3.16 7.38
CA LEU A 40 24.42 2.28 7.16
C LEU A 40 25.44 2.34 8.30
N ASP A 41 25.72 3.54 8.83
CA ASP A 41 26.65 3.74 9.95
C ASP A 41 26.24 2.96 11.20
N ASN A 42 25.00 3.11 11.67
CA ASN A 42 24.50 2.38 12.85
C ASN A 42 24.56 0.85 12.66
N LEU A 43 24.27 0.36 11.46
CA LEU A 43 24.38 -1.08 11.16
C LEU A 43 25.84 -1.55 11.23
N ALA A 44 26.76 -0.76 10.67
CA ALA A 44 28.19 -1.04 10.74
C ALA A 44 28.72 -1.00 12.17
N ASP A 45 28.33 -0.01 12.97
CA ASP A 45 28.72 0.10 14.39
C ASP A 45 28.22 -1.09 15.21
N TYR A 46 26.97 -1.51 14.98
CA TYR A 46 26.39 -2.66 15.67
C TYR A 46 27.09 -3.97 15.30
N LEU A 47 27.30 -4.24 14.01
CA LEU A 47 27.94 -5.49 13.57
C LEU A 47 29.45 -5.50 13.90
N ALA A 48 30.14 -4.37 13.78
CA ALA A 48 31.56 -4.26 14.15
C ALA A 48 31.77 -4.51 15.65
N SER A 49 30.91 -3.95 16.51
CA SER A 49 30.98 -4.18 17.95
C SER A 49 30.59 -5.61 18.35
N THR A 50 29.58 -6.19 17.71
CA THR A 50 29.11 -7.56 17.98
C THR A 50 30.18 -8.60 17.61
N TYR A 51 30.83 -8.44 16.45
CA TYR A 51 31.81 -9.39 15.94
C TYR A 51 33.27 -9.01 16.19
N GLN A 52 33.51 -7.87 16.85
CA GLN A 52 34.87 -7.34 17.11
C GLN A 52 35.70 -7.21 15.83
N ARG A 53 35.05 -6.76 14.75
CA ARG A 53 35.65 -6.57 13.41
C ARG A 53 35.95 -5.10 13.16
N ASN A 54 36.78 -4.84 12.15
CA ASN A 54 37.01 -3.48 11.68
C ASN A 54 35.71 -2.87 11.14
N ARG A 55 35.36 -1.68 11.63
CA ARG A 55 34.15 -0.94 11.25
C ARG A 55 34.08 -0.65 9.75
N ASP A 56 35.17 -0.20 9.14
CA ASP A 56 35.19 0.24 7.74
C ASP A 56 35.05 -0.95 6.79
N GLU A 57 35.62 -2.11 7.15
CA GLU A 57 35.43 -3.36 6.41
C GLU A 57 33.98 -3.82 6.46
N VAL A 58 33.38 -3.80 7.66
CA VAL A 58 31.97 -4.18 7.86
C VAL A 58 31.04 -3.22 7.12
N LEU A 59 31.34 -1.93 7.13
CA LEU A 59 30.55 -0.92 6.41
C LEU A 59 30.53 -1.20 4.91
N ALA A 60 31.69 -1.46 4.30
CA ALA A 60 31.79 -1.80 2.88
C ALA A 60 31.08 -3.12 2.54
N GLU A 61 31.18 -4.11 3.44
CA GLU A 61 30.52 -5.40 3.29
C GLU A 61 28.99 -5.27 3.31
N ILE A 62 28.44 -4.51 4.26
CA ILE A 62 27.00 -4.23 4.35
C ILE A 62 26.53 -3.45 3.12
N ASP A 63 27.22 -2.36 2.73
CA ASP A 63 26.80 -1.55 1.59
C ASP A 63 26.76 -2.37 0.29
N ALA A 64 27.75 -3.22 0.06
CA ALA A 64 27.78 -4.12 -1.09
C ALA A 64 26.66 -5.19 -1.03
N ALA A 65 26.40 -5.76 0.15
CA ALA A 65 25.35 -6.76 0.34
C ALA A 65 23.95 -6.18 0.11
N LEU A 66 23.66 -5.02 0.71
CA LEU A 66 22.34 -4.38 0.58
C LEU A 66 22.11 -3.82 -0.82
N THR A 67 23.15 -3.28 -1.47
CA THR A 67 23.05 -2.79 -2.86
C THR A 67 22.79 -3.94 -3.85
N ALA A 68 23.35 -5.13 -3.61
CA ALA A 68 23.04 -6.31 -4.41
C ALA A 68 21.61 -6.83 -4.23
N ASN A 69 20.91 -6.37 -3.19
CA ASN A 69 19.58 -6.81 -2.78
C ASN A 69 18.55 -5.67 -2.83
N ASP A 70 18.59 -4.89 -3.92
CA ASP A 70 17.71 -3.73 -4.17
C ASP A 70 16.22 -4.07 -4.19
N THR A 71 15.86 -5.32 -4.45
CA THR A 71 14.49 -5.83 -4.39
C THR A 71 13.92 -5.87 -2.98
N ILE A 72 14.75 -5.92 -1.94
CA ILE A 72 14.33 -5.98 -0.52
C ILE A 72 14.67 -4.68 0.21
N PHE A 73 15.82 -4.09 -0.14
CA PHE A 73 16.35 -2.90 0.49
C PHE A 73 16.32 -1.72 -0.47
N THR A 74 15.56 -0.69 -0.11
CA THR A 74 15.59 0.59 -0.83
C THR A 74 16.64 1.48 -0.20
N ARG A 75 17.59 1.97 -1.01
CA ARG A 75 18.63 2.90 -0.58
C ARG A 75 18.13 4.33 -0.71
N GLU A 76 18.13 5.08 0.39
CA GLU A 76 17.79 6.50 0.45
C GLU A 76 19.04 7.30 0.84
N VAL A 77 19.50 8.19 -0.04
CA VAL A 77 20.60 9.12 0.26
C VAL A 77 20.01 10.41 0.80
N SER A 78 20.42 10.81 2.01
CA SER A 78 19.97 12.04 2.66
C SER A 78 21.17 12.89 3.12
N GLU A 79 20.93 14.11 3.58
CA GLU A 79 21.96 14.95 4.20
C GLU A 79 22.59 14.30 5.44
N ARG A 80 21.88 13.35 6.07
CA ARG A 80 22.33 12.61 7.26
C ARG A 80 23.08 11.32 6.93
N GLY A 81 23.37 11.08 5.64
CA GLY A 81 24.06 9.89 5.16
C GLY A 81 23.15 8.91 4.42
N VAL A 82 23.62 7.67 4.30
CA VAL A 82 22.94 6.58 3.57
C VAL A 82 22.02 5.84 4.52
N LEU A 83 20.73 5.81 4.17
CA LEU A 83 19.73 5.00 4.83
C LEU A 83 19.30 3.83 3.94
N PHE A 84 18.99 2.71 4.58
CA PHE A 84 18.33 1.59 3.96
C PHE A 84 16.94 1.43 4.56
N VAL A 85 15.97 1.20 3.68
CA VAL A 85 14.56 1.02 4.02
C VAL A 85 14.12 -0.37 3.62
N THR A 86 13.46 -1.06 4.55
CA THR A 86 12.81 -2.35 4.29
C THR A 86 11.50 -2.41 5.09
N SER A 87 10.77 -3.51 5.00
CA SER A 87 9.55 -3.76 5.78
C SER A 87 9.53 -5.21 6.26
N ARG A 88 8.60 -5.57 7.15
CA ARG A 88 8.52 -6.96 7.65
C ARG A 88 8.08 -7.97 6.60
N GLN A 89 7.43 -7.50 5.53
CA GLN A 89 7.08 -8.30 4.36
C GLN A 89 8.16 -8.32 3.27
N GLY A 90 9.32 -7.69 3.51
CA GLY A 90 10.38 -7.51 2.51
C GLY A 90 10.40 -6.08 1.99
N ALA A 91 10.36 -5.91 0.67
CA ALA A 91 10.41 -4.59 0.02
C ALA A 91 9.38 -3.61 0.59
N TYR A 92 9.82 -2.42 0.96
CA TYR A 92 8.89 -1.34 1.28
C TYR A 92 8.28 -0.79 -0.01
N VAL A 93 6.95 -0.72 -0.05
CA VAL A 93 6.21 -0.08 -1.14
C VAL A 93 5.53 1.17 -0.56
N PRO A 94 5.89 2.38 -0.99
CA PRO A 94 5.20 3.60 -0.58
C PRO A 94 3.72 3.50 -0.92
N ARG A 95 2.85 3.85 0.03
CA ARG A 95 1.43 3.92 -0.23
C ARG A 95 1.17 5.08 -1.21
N SER A 96 0.48 4.79 -2.30
CA SER A 96 -0.03 5.83 -3.19
C SER A 96 -1.06 6.65 -2.41
N THR A 97 -0.77 7.94 -2.22
CA THR A 97 -1.72 8.93 -1.69
C THR A 97 -2.60 9.51 -2.80
N VAL A 98 -2.56 8.94 -4.01
CA VAL A 98 -3.51 9.30 -5.07
C VAL A 98 -4.86 8.76 -4.64
N ASP A 99 -5.54 9.60 -3.90
CA ASP A 99 -6.91 9.43 -3.47
C ASP A 99 -7.81 9.54 -4.71
N THR A 100 -7.84 8.46 -5.49
CA THR A 100 -8.74 8.31 -6.64
C THR A 100 -10.13 7.92 -6.15
N HIS A 101 -10.53 8.35 -4.94
CA HIS A 101 -11.89 8.22 -4.48
C HIS A 101 -12.75 9.21 -5.28
N SER A 102 -13.18 8.72 -6.43
CA SER A 102 -14.24 9.27 -7.28
C SER A 102 -15.59 9.33 -6.57
N PHE A 103 -15.70 9.30 -5.23
CA PHE A 103 -17.02 9.38 -4.59
C PHE A 103 -17.68 10.73 -4.87
N LYS A 104 -16.95 11.83 -4.71
CA LYS A 104 -17.43 13.17 -5.08
C LYS A 104 -17.77 13.25 -6.58
N GLN A 105 -16.96 12.62 -7.43
CA GLN A 105 -17.17 12.62 -8.88
C GLN A 105 -18.37 11.75 -9.29
N ARG A 106 -18.49 10.52 -8.76
CA ARG A 106 -19.62 9.59 -8.95
C ARG A 106 -20.95 10.14 -8.43
N LEU A 107 -20.91 10.96 -7.37
CA LEU A 107 -22.10 11.58 -6.82
C LEU A 107 -22.68 12.66 -7.74
N HIS A 108 -21.83 13.42 -8.44
CA HIS A 108 -22.25 14.55 -9.27
C HIS A 108 -22.32 14.23 -10.76
N GLU A 109 -21.58 13.22 -11.22
CA GLU A 109 -21.48 12.84 -12.63
C GLU A 109 -21.56 11.31 -12.72
N PRO A 110 -22.75 10.73 -12.47
CA PRO A 110 -22.94 9.29 -12.57
C PRO A 110 -22.73 8.84 -14.03
N GLU A 111 -22.02 7.74 -14.22
CA GLU A 111 -21.77 7.14 -15.54
C GLU A 111 -23.08 6.73 -16.25
N ASN A 112 -24.10 6.41 -15.45
CA ASN A 112 -25.48 6.17 -15.89
C ASN A 112 -26.40 7.15 -15.15
N PRO A 113 -26.56 8.39 -15.61
CA PRO A 113 -27.54 9.30 -15.01
C PRO A 113 -28.94 8.72 -15.21
N LEU A 114 -29.76 8.76 -14.15
CA LEU A 114 -31.17 8.46 -14.31
C LEU A 114 -31.77 9.46 -15.32
N PRO A 115 -32.62 9.02 -16.26
CA PRO A 115 -33.31 9.93 -17.16
C PRO A 115 -34.14 10.93 -16.33
N ILE A 116 -33.84 12.22 -16.47
CA ILE A 116 -34.50 13.32 -15.73
C ILE A 116 -36.00 13.38 -16.10
N ASP A 117 -36.35 12.92 -17.30
CA ASP A 117 -37.71 12.93 -17.83
C ASP A 117 -38.66 11.93 -17.14
N ASP A 118 -38.13 10.96 -16.37
CA ASP A 118 -38.92 9.90 -15.72
C ASP A 118 -39.25 10.19 -14.24
N ILE A 119 -38.80 11.32 -13.68
CA ILE A 119 -39.17 11.75 -12.32
C ILE A 119 -40.50 12.51 -12.37
N SER A 120 -41.56 11.88 -12.91
CA SER A 120 -42.93 12.34 -12.69
C SER A 120 -43.39 11.88 -11.31
N VAL A 121 -42.78 12.41 -10.24
CA VAL A 121 -43.39 12.27 -8.91
C VAL A 121 -44.60 13.19 -8.91
N VAL A 122 -45.75 12.65 -9.31
CA VAL A 122 -47.04 13.26 -9.08
C VAL A 122 -47.28 13.20 -7.57
N VAL A 123 -46.79 14.20 -6.85
CA VAL A 123 -47.17 14.41 -5.45
C VAL A 123 -48.63 14.87 -5.45
N SER A 124 -49.56 13.93 -5.49
CA SER A 124 -50.97 14.23 -5.25
C SER A 124 -51.13 14.57 -3.76
N THR A 125 -51.43 15.84 -3.46
CA THR A 125 -51.77 16.28 -2.09
C THR A 125 -53.20 15.89 -1.68
N SER A 126 -53.96 15.26 -2.57
CA SER A 126 -55.33 14.80 -2.31
C SER A 126 -55.34 13.30 -2.03
N ARG A 127 -55.95 12.90 -0.90
CA ARG A 127 -56.27 11.49 -0.64
C ARG A 127 -57.20 10.99 -1.75
N PRO A 128 -56.82 9.97 -2.53
CA PRO A 128 -57.74 9.39 -3.51
C PRO A 128 -58.88 8.70 -2.77
N ALA A 129 -60.09 8.76 -3.32
CA ALA A 129 -61.16 7.86 -2.88
C ALA A 129 -60.68 6.42 -3.15
N ILE A 130 -60.74 5.56 -2.13
CA ILE A 130 -60.06 4.25 -2.05
C ILE A 130 -60.52 3.21 -3.11
N THR A 131 -61.32 3.61 -4.10
CA THR A 131 -62.03 2.72 -5.02
C THR A 131 -61.48 2.70 -6.44
N THR A 132 -60.48 3.52 -6.79
CA THR A 132 -59.88 3.51 -8.13
C THR A 132 -58.37 3.29 -8.00
N VAL A 133 -57.94 2.07 -8.32
CA VAL A 133 -56.52 1.74 -8.50
C VAL A 133 -56.11 2.30 -9.85
N GLU A 134 -55.48 3.48 -9.86
CA GLU A 134 -54.75 3.91 -11.06
C GLU A 134 -53.53 3.00 -11.24
N PRO A 135 -53.24 2.52 -12.46
CA PRO A 135 -52.06 1.71 -12.70
C PRO A 135 -50.81 2.54 -12.38
N VAL A 136 -49.96 2.01 -11.51
CA VAL A 136 -48.62 2.55 -11.29
C VAL A 136 -47.84 2.28 -12.58
N PHE A 137 -47.59 3.32 -13.36
CA PHE A 137 -46.73 3.21 -14.54
C PHE A 137 -45.29 3.07 -14.07
N ILE A 138 -44.70 1.90 -14.32
CA ILE A 138 -43.27 1.67 -14.12
C ILE A 138 -42.58 2.17 -15.38
N SER A 139 -41.62 3.09 -15.23
CA SER A 139 -40.84 3.60 -16.37
C SER A 139 -40.20 2.46 -17.17
N ASP A 140 -40.16 2.62 -18.48
CA ASP A 140 -39.58 1.67 -19.44
C ASP A 140 -38.12 1.33 -19.09
N TYR A 141 -37.38 2.27 -18.50
CA TYR A 141 -36.02 2.06 -18.01
C TYR A 141 -35.94 0.93 -16.97
N TRP A 142 -36.87 0.93 -16.00
CA TRP A 142 -36.91 -0.08 -14.94
C TRP A 142 -37.45 -1.43 -15.44
N GLN A 143 -38.34 -1.42 -16.44
CA GLN A 143 -38.81 -2.66 -17.08
C GLN A 143 -37.64 -3.38 -17.77
N VAL A 144 -36.88 -2.64 -18.59
CA VAL A 144 -35.70 -3.16 -19.30
C VAL A 144 -34.63 -3.66 -18.32
N GLN A 145 -34.37 -2.94 -17.23
CA GLN A 145 -33.35 -3.35 -16.25
C GLN A 145 -33.79 -4.54 -15.38
N ALA A 146 -35.09 -4.72 -15.15
CA ALA A 146 -35.65 -5.88 -14.44
C ALA A 146 -35.83 -7.12 -15.35
N GLY A 147 -35.56 -6.99 -16.65
CA GLY A 147 -35.74 -8.06 -17.63
C GLY A 147 -37.20 -8.37 -17.94
N MET A 148 -38.09 -7.39 -17.75
CA MET A 148 -39.50 -7.43 -18.14
C MET A 148 -39.68 -6.78 -19.51
#